data_AF-M1MP19-F1
#
_entry.id   AF-M1MP19-F1
#
_cell.length_a   1.000
_cell.length_b   1.000
_cell.length_c   1.000
_cell.angle_alpha   90.00
_cell.angle_beta   90.00
_cell.angle_gamma   90.00
#
_symmetry.space_group_name_H-M   'P 1'
#
loop_
_entity.id
_entity.type
_entity.pdbx_description
1 polymer ?
#
loop_
_entity_poly.entity_id
_entity_poly.type
_entity_poly.pdbx_seq_one_letter_code
_entity_poly.pdbx_strand_id
1 'polypeptide(L)'
;MSIKPTHGYEIQKFIQVNKMDSWTKIQSGSIYYALSKLEKEGLIILAEEIGSGTKARKIYSITEKGKKELKELVKQELSHHINEIGSDKFIIYPLLNTLDKNSISDEIIEHIEKLNNQKIYLEKWQKVKVNQKTLEIEKIAFQMMISNLEYQIKWHNALIENIDDCVEASNEITNLIAKFDFSNAKEIEVDRAENIENLKYEILNNPDTAPEKLEELIKALRK
;
A
#
# COMPACT_ATOMS: atom_id res chain seq x y z
N MET A 1 -22.81 9.50 15.14
CA MET A 1 -22.49 10.83 15.72
C MET A 1 -22.94 11.99 14.84
N SER A 2 -22.66 12.01 13.53
CA SER A 2 -23.17 13.06 12.64
C SER A 2 -24.64 12.94 12.27
N ILE A 3 -25.16 11.70 12.24
CA ILE A 3 -26.57 11.39 11.96
C ILE A 3 -27.40 11.46 13.25
N LYS A 4 -26.92 10.80 14.31
CA LYS A 4 -27.50 10.80 15.66
C LYS A 4 -26.40 10.75 16.73
N PRO A 5 -26.67 11.19 17.97
CA PRO A 5 -25.83 10.88 19.12
C PRO A 5 -25.60 9.37 19.23
N THR A 6 -24.40 8.94 19.59
CA THR A 6 -24.03 7.51 19.51
C THR A 6 -23.08 7.12 20.63
N HIS A 7 -23.31 5.95 21.22
CA HIS A 7 -22.40 5.35 22.18
C HIS A 7 -21.25 4.63 21.47
N GLY A 8 -20.03 4.67 22.03
CA GLY A 8 -18.84 4.05 21.42
C GLY A 8 -19.01 2.55 21.13
N TYR A 9 -19.67 1.82 22.03
CA TYR A 9 -20.04 0.41 21.82
C TYR A 9 -20.93 0.18 20.58
N GLU A 10 -21.87 1.08 20.27
CA GLU A 10 -22.70 0.96 19.06
C GLU A 10 -21.83 1.07 17.81
N ILE A 11 -20.88 2.02 17.80
CA ILE A 11 -19.93 2.21 16.70
C ILE A 11 -19.05 0.95 16.54
N GLN A 12 -18.50 0.47 17.66
CA GLN A 12 -17.69 -0.75 17.66
C GLN A 12 -18.48 -1.97 17.15
N LYS A 13 -19.72 -2.14 17.60
CA LYS A 13 -20.59 -3.23 17.13
C LYS A 13 -20.94 -3.11 15.66
N PHE A 14 -21.21 -1.91 15.18
CA PHE A 14 -21.45 -1.67 13.76
C PHE A 14 -20.27 -2.12 12.91
N ILE A 15 -19.04 -1.75 13.29
CA ILE A 15 -17.81 -2.18 12.62
C ILE A 15 -17.66 -3.70 12.64
N GLN A 16 -17.88 -4.35 13.79
CA GLN A 16 -17.75 -5.80 13.96
C GLN A 16 -18.78 -6.59 13.14
N VAL A 17 -20.04 -6.16 13.15
CA VAL A 17 -21.14 -6.83 12.42
C VAL A 17 -20.94 -6.69 10.91
N ASN A 18 -20.49 -5.51 10.46
CA ASN A 18 -20.16 -5.29 9.05
C ASN A 18 -18.77 -5.80 8.65
N LYS A 19 -18.01 -6.37 9.60
CA LYS A 19 -16.64 -6.86 9.40
C LYS A 19 -15.75 -5.84 8.70
N MET A 20 -15.91 -4.55 9.05
CA MET A 20 -15.14 -3.48 8.39
C MET A 20 -13.64 -3.62 8.66
N ASP A 21 -13.28 -4.27 9.77
CA ASP A 21 -11.91 -4.58 10.16
C ASP A 21 -11.17 -5.53 9.21
N SER A 22 -11.87 -6.25 8.33
CA SER A 22 -11.25 -7.20 7.42
C SER A 22 -11.05 -6.70 5.99
N TRP A 23 -11.61 -5.55 5.64
CA TRP A 23 -11.50 -4.95 4.30
C TRP A 23 -11.25 -3.43 4.33
N THR A 24 -11.16 -2.85 5.52
CA THR A 24 -10.71 -1.46 5.73
C THR A 24 -9.58 -1.43 6.74
N LYS A 25 -8.89 -0.29 6.84
CA LYS A 25 -7.87 -0.04 7.87
C LYS A 25 -8.48 0.23 9.27
N ILE A 26 -9.80 0.16 9.43
CA ILE A 26 -10.48 0.48 10.69
C ILE A 26 -10.40 -0.70 11.65
N GLN A 27 -9.77 -0.49 12.81
CA GLN A 27 -9.72 -1.51 13.86
C GLN A 27 -10.78 -1.26 14.93
N SER A 28 -11.67 -2.23 15.16
CA SER A 28 -12.74 -2.08 16.17
C SER A 28 -12.21 -1.88 17.60
N GLY A 29 -10.98 -2.31 17.89
CA GLY A 29 -10.31 -2.11 19.18
C GLY A 29 -9.85 -0.68 19.46
N SER A 30 -9.66 0.15 18.42
CA SER A 30 -9.14 1.52 18.57
C SER A 30 -10.22 2.60 18.71
N ILE A 31 -11.50 2.21 18.70
CA ILE A 31 -12.63 3.16 18.66
C ILE A 31 -12.69 4.08 19.89
N TYR A 32 -12.47 3.55 21.10
CA TYR A 32 -12.50 4.40 22.30
C TYR A 32 -11.32 5.37 22.37
N TYR A 33 -10.16 4.96 21.87
CA TYR A 33 -9.02 5.86 21.72
C TYR A 33 -9.33 6.98 20.72
N ALA A 34 -9.91 6.65 19.57
CA ALA A 34 -10.32 7.62 18.57
C ALA A 34 -11.37 8.60 19.13
N LEU A 35 -12.38 8.13 19.87
CA LEU A 35 -13.39 8.98 20.50
C LEU A 35 -12.77 9.97 21.50
N SER A 36 -11.87 9.50 22.36
CA SER A 36 -11.15 10.36 23.31
C SER A 36 -10.35 11.46 22.60
N LYS A 37 -9.67 11.11 21.51
CA LYS A 37 -8.92 12.08 20.69
C LYS A 37 -9.85 13.11 20.04
N LEU A 38 -10.95 12.68 19.42
CA LEU A 38 -11.93 13.56 18.79
C LEU A 38 -12.59 14.52 19.81
N GLU A 39 -12.86 14.05 21.03
CA GLU A 39 -13.41 14.87 22.11
C GLU A 39 -12.38 15.92 22.57
N LYS A 40 -11.14 15.51 22.81
CA LYS A 40 -10.03 16.42 23.17
C LYS A 40 -9.79 17.50 22.11
N GLU A 41 -9.97 17.17 20.84
CA GLU A 41 -9.86 18.10 19.71
C GLU A 41 -11.11 18.97 19.51
N GLY A 42 -12.18 18.75 20.27
CA GLY A 42 -13.45 19.48 20.18
C GLY A 42 -14.27 19.15 18.92
N LEU A 43 -13.98 18.03 18.26
CA LEU A 43 -14.69 17.57 17.07
C LEU A 43 -15.99 16.82 17.44
N ILE A 44 -16.03 16.24 18.64
CA ILE A 44 -17.24 15.69 19.26
C ILE A 44 -17.38 16.22 20.69
N ILE A 45 -18.56 16.08 21.26
CA ILE A 45 -18.88 16.40 22.66
C ILE A 45 -19.62 15.25 23.31
N LEU A 46 -19.48 15.10 24.63
CA LEU A 46 -20.35 14.29 25.45
C LEU A 46 -21.74 14.94 25.48
N ALA A 47 -22.71 14.31 24.82
CA ALA A 47 -24.09 14.79 24.75
C ALA A 47 -24.91 14.30 25.94
N GLU A 48 -24.66 13.08 26.39
CA GLU A 48 -25.35 12.46 27.51
C GLU A 48 -24.44 11.42 28.19
N GLU A 49 -24.57 11.29 29.50
CA GLU A 49 -23.93 10.26 30.30
C GLU A 49 -25.00 9.52 31.12
N ILE A 50 -25.22 8.24 30.80
CA ILE A 50 -26.26 7.42 31.44
C ILE A 50 -25.60 6.46 32.44
N GLY A 51 -25.96 6.59 33.72
CA GLY A 51 -25.43 5.77 34.81
C GLY A 51 -24.45 6.52 35.71
N SER A 52 -23.63 5.79 36.47
CA SER A 52 -22.65 6.39 37.39
C SER A 52 -21.31 5.65 37.40
N GLY A 53 -20.24 6.40 37.70
CA GLY A 53 -18.89 5.88 37.82
C GLY A 53 -18.31 5.35 36.49
N THR A 54 -17.38 4.40 36.59
CA THR A 54 -16.64 3.86 35.44
C THR A 54 -17.49 3.05 34.45
N LYS A 55 -18.75 2.75 34.79
CA LYS A 55 -19.70 2.04 33.93
C LYS A 55 -20.70 2.96 33.21
N ALA A 56 -20.58 4.27 33.41
CA ALA A 56 -21.47 5.22 32.76
C ALA A 56 -21.33 5.14 31.23
N ARG A 57 -22.48 5.10 30.56
CA ARG A 57 -22.56 5.06 29.10
C ARG A 57 -22.42 6.48 28.56
N LYS A 58 -21.28 6.74 27.91
CA LYS A 58 -21.01 8.02 27.26
C LYS A 58 -21.58 8.04 25.84
N ILE A 59 -22.50 8.96 25.60
CA ILE A 59 -23.11 9.19 24.29
C ILE A 59 -22.51 10.46 23.71
N TYR A 60 -21.92 10.33 22.52
CA TYR A 60 -21.23 11.44 21.86
C TYR A 60 -22.04 11.99 20.69
N SER A 61 -21.95 13.30 20.48
CA SER A 61 -22.50 14.00 19.32
C SER A 61 -21.39 14.79 18.61
N ILE A 62 -21.50 14.94 17.29
CA ILE A 62 -20.54 15.75 16.53
C ILE A 62 -20.77 17.24 16.77
N THR A 63 -19.70 18.03 16.85
CA THR A 63 -19.80 19.51 16.90
C THR A 63 -19.90 20.13 15.51
N GLU A 64 -20.20 21.42 15.40
CA GLU A 64 -20.10 22.14 14.13
C GLU A 64 -18.67 22.15 13.58
N LYS A 65 -17.67 22.25 14.46
CA LYS A 65 -16.25 22.08 14.10
C LYS A 65 -16.02 20.69 13.49
N GLY A 66 -16.51 19.63 14.15
CA GLY A 66 -16.41 18.25 13.64
C GLY A 66 -17.13 18.04 12.31
N LYS A 67 -18.30 18.66 12.09
CA LYS A 67 -19.01 18.59 10.80
C LYS A 67 -18.21 19.25 9.67
N LYS A 68 -17.57 20.40 9.95
CA LYS A 68 -16.72 21.08 8.97
C LYS A 68 -15.50 20.22 8.62
N GLU A 69 -14.84 19.67 9.63
CA GLU A 69 -13.70 18.77 9.46
C GLU A 69 -14.08 17.52 8.65
N LEU A 70 -15.21 16.88 8.98
CA LEU A 70 -15.71 15.72 8.25
C LEU A 70 -15.93 16.02 6.76
N LYS A 71 -16.50 17.19 6.44
CA LYS A 71 -16.72 17.59 5.04
C LYS A 71 -15.40 17.77 4.28
N GLU A 72 -14.41 18.38 4.93
CA GLU A 72 -13.10 18.59 4.32
C GLU A 72 -12.37 17.25 4.10
N LEU A 73 -12.40 16.35 5.09
CA LEU A 73 -11.85 15.00 4.95
C LEU A 73 -12.50 14.21 3.82
N VAL A 74 -13.84 14.28 3.69
CA VAL A 74 -14.54 13.64 2.56
C VAL A 74 -14.08 14.22 1.22
N LYS A 75 -13.93 15.55 1.14
CA LYS A 75 -13.45 16.21 -0.09
C LYS A 75 -12.03 15.79 -0.46
N GLN A 76 -11.14 15.71 0.52
CA GLN A 76 -9.76 15.27 0.32
C GLN A 76 -9.72 13.81 -0.14
N GLU A 77 -10.50 12.93 0.50
CA GLU A 77 -10.54 11.52 0.16
C GLU A 77 -11.05 11.25 -1.26
N LEU A 78 -11.99 12.07 -1.76
CA LEU A 78 -12.45 11.98 -3.16
C LEU A 78 -11.32 12.20 -4.18
N SER A 79 -10.25 12.91 -3.81
CA SER A 79 -9.09 13.16 -4.65
C SER A 79 -7.89 12.26 -4.35
N HIS A 80 -7.95 11.44 -3.30
CA HIS A 80 -6.89 10.52 -2.96
C HIS A 80 -6.91 9.28 -3.86
N HIS A 81 -5.72 8.81 -4.22
CA HIS A 81 -5.58 7.54 -4.92
C HIS A 81 -6.08 6.40 -4.02
N ILE A 82 -6.86 5.48 -4.60
CA ILE A 82 -7.33 4.29 -3.88
C ILE A 82 -6.14 3.43 -3.42
N ASN A 83 -5.12 3.30 -4.28
CA ASN A 83 -3.87 2.58 -4.01
C ASN A 83 -2.68 3.35 -4.59
N GLU A 84 -1.50 3.20 -3.98
CA GLU A 84 -0.23 3.68 -4.52
C GLU A 84 0.20 2.84 -5.75
N ILE A 85 0.92 3.45 -6.69
CA ILE A 85 1.26 2.87 -8.01
C ILE A 85 2.65 2.17 -8.01
N GLY A 86 3.24 1.90 -6.83
CA GLY A 86 4.59 1.34 -6.72
C GLY A 86 4.79 0.43 -5.51
N SER A 87 5.94 -0.25 -5.46
CA SER A 87 6.39 -1.05 -4.32
C SER A 87 7.90 -1.23 -4.32
N ASP A 88 8.52 -1.11 -3.14
CA ASP A 88 9.94 -1.42 -2.94
C ASP A 88 10.27 -2.87 -3.34
N LYS A 89 9.28 -3.78 -3.30
CA LYS A 89 9.45 -5.16 -3.76
C LYS A 89 9.86 -5.26 -5.23
N PHE A 90 9.53 -4.28 -6.07
CA PHE A 90 9.87 -4.31 -7.50
C PHE A 90 11.37 -4.24 -7.74
N ILE A 91 12.14 -3.76 -6.76
CA ILE A 91 13.61 -3.70 -6.79
C ILE A 91 14.25 -4.60 -5.73
N ILE A 92 13.54 -5.63 -5.26
CA ILE A 92 14.07 -6.54 -4.25
C ILE A 92 15.08 -7.53 -4.83
N TYR A 93 14.93 -7.90 -6.11
CA TYR A 93 15.73 -8.95 -6.73
C TYR A 93 17.25 -8.72 -6.65
N PRO A 94 17.81 -7.49 -6.74
CA PRO A 94 19.25 -7.26 -6.60
C PRO A 94 19.79 -7.61 -5.21
N LEU A 95 18.93 -7.73 -4.20
CA LEU A 95 19.29 -8.01 -2.81
C LEU A 95 19.06 -9.47 -2.40
N LEU A 96 18.60 -10.34 -3.31
CA LEU A 96 18.25 -11.72 -2.96
C LEU A 96 19.45 -12.55 -2.53
N ASN A 97 20.64 -12.29 -3.06
CA ASN A 97 21.85 -13.00 -2.67
C ASN A 97 22.30 -12.75 -1.21
N THR A 98 21.62 -11.86 -0.48
CA THR A 98 21.85 -11.65 0.96
C THR A 98 21.27 -12.78 1.82
N LEU A 99 20.41 -13.61 1.25
CA LEU A 99 19.79 -14.76 1.90
C LEU A 99 20.07 -16.04 1.10
N ASP A 100 20.00 -17.19 1.75
CA ASP A 100 20.04 -18.46 1.03
C ASP A 100 18.71 -18.74 0.32
N LYS A 101 18.78 -19.46 -0.81
CA LYS A 101 17.63 -19.77 -1.66
C LYS A 101 16.49 -20.48 -0.92
N ASN A 102 16.78 -21.36 0.04
CA ASN A 102 15.74 -22.09 0.75
C ASN A 102 14.97 -21.15 1.67
N SER A 103 15.67 -20.29 2.43
CA SER A 103 15.03 -19.27 3.26
C SER A 103 14.16 -18.32 2.46
N ILE A 104 14.61 -17.88 1.27
CA ILE A 104 13.81 -17.03 0.37
C ILE A 104 12.55 -17.79 -0.09
N SER A 105 12.72 -19.05 -0.48
CA SER A 105 11.62 -19.89 -0.97
C SER A 105 10.56 -20.10 0.10
N ASP A 106 10.96 -20.46 1.31
CA ASP A 106 10.07 -20.69 2.44
C ASP A 106 9.25 -19.43 2.78
N GLU A 107 9.90 -18.26 2.84
CA GLU A 107 9.21 -16.99 3.11
C GLU A 107 8.20 -16.63 2.00
N ILE A 108 8.57 -16.81 0.73
CA ILE A 108 7.67 -16.53 -0.40
C ILE A 108 6.48 -17.49 -0.38
N ILE A 109 6.69 -18.78 -0.13
CA ILE A 109 5.63 -19.79 -0.07
C ILE A 109 4.65 -19.48 1.07
N GLU A 110 5.17 -19.20 2.27
CA GLU A 110 4.33 -18.83 3.41
C GLU A 110 3.53 -17.54 3.11
N HIS A 111 4.15 -16.56 2.44
CA HIS A 111 3.48 -15.34 2.05
C HIS A 111 2.37 -15.57 1.01
N ILE A 112 2.62 -16.41 0.00
CA ILE A 112 1.61 -16.80 -0.99
C ILE A 112 0.42 -17.49 -0.32
N GLU A 113 0.66 -18.36 0.66
CA GLU A 113 -0.42 -18.99 1.43
C GLU A 113 -1.27 -17.96 2.17
N LYS A 114 -0.63 -16.99 2.85
CA LYS A 114 -1.32 -15.88 3.53
C LYS A 114 -2.18 -15.07 2.55
N LEU A 115 -1.65 -14.73 1.37
CA LEU A 115 -2.38 -13.99 0.33
C LEU A 115 -3.57 -14.78 -0.20
N ASN A 116 -3.41 -16.09 -0.45
CA ASN A 116 -4.50 -16.97 -0.88
C ASN A 116 -5.61 -17.05 0.16
N ASN A 117 -5.26 -17.20 1.43
CA ASN A 117 -6.22 -17.21 2.53
C ASN A 117 -7.01 -15.89 2.62
N GLN A 118 -6.34 -14.75 2.42
CA GLN A 118 -7.01 -13.44 2.34
C GLN A 118 -7.94 -13.33 1.13
N LYS A 119 -7.51 -13.83 -0.04
CA LYS A 119 -8.32 -13.84 -1.26
C LYS A 119 -9.60 -14.65 -1.06
N ILE A 120 -9.48 -15.89 -0.58
CA ILE A 120 -10.62 -16.79 -0.28
C ILE A 120 -11.59 -16.12 0.69
N TYR A 121 -11.05 -15.46 1.72
CA TYR A 121 -11.85 -14.73 2.69
C TYR A 121 -12.65 -13.58 2.03
N LEU A 122 -12.02 -12.76 1.18
CA LEU A 122 -12.69 -11.67 0.47
C LEU A 122 -13.73 -12.18 -0.53
N GLU A 123 -13.44 -13.23 -1.29
CA GLU A 123 -14.40 -13.85 -2.21
C GLU A 123 -15.64 -14.37 -1.48
N LYS A 124 -15.46 -14.98 -0.30
CA LYS A 124 -16.58 -15.40 0.55
C LYS A 124 -17.45 -14.21 0.93
N TRP A 125 -16.87 -13.08 1.33
CA TRP A 125 -17.63 -11.89 1.70
C TRP A 125 -18.27 -11.18 0.52
N GLN A 126 -17.61 -11.17 -0.64
CA GLN A 126 -18.20 -10.67 -1.88
C GLN A 126 -19.49 -11.43 -2.19
N LYS A 127 -19.48 -12.76 -2.13
CA LYS A 127 -20.68 -13.60 -2.36
C LYS A 127 -21.82 -13.31 -1.36
N VAL A 128 -21.50 -12.93 -0.12
CA VAL A 128 -22.50 -12.62 0.91
C VAL A 128 -23.06 -11.21 0.77
N LYS A 129 -22.21 -10.22 0.46
CA LYS A 129 -22.56 -8.80 0.50
C LYS A 129 -23.00 -8.23 -0.85
N VAL A 130 -22.48 -8.77 -1.94
CA VAL A 130 -22.79 -8.30 -3.30
C VAL A 130 -24.02 -8.99 -3.83
N ASN A 131 -25.05 -8.20 -4.12
CA ASN A 131 -26.30 -8.63 -4.72
C ASN A 131 -26.80 -7.58 -5.73
N GLN A 132 -27.99 -7.79 -6.29
CA GLN A 132 -28.56 -6.91 -7.31
C GLN A 132 -28.79 -5.46 -6.85
N LYS A 133 -28.92 -5.21 -5.55
CA LYS A 133 -29.12 -3.87 -4.96
C LYS A 133 -27.81 -3.20 -4.53
N THR A 134 -26.69 -3.92 -4.56
CA THR A 134 -25.38 -3.37 -4.19
C THR A 134 -24.94 -2.33 -5.22
N LEU A 135 -24.44 -1.19 -4.72
CA LEU A 135 -23.93 -0.11 -5.58
C LEU A 135 -22.75 -0.59 -6.42
N GLU A 136 -22.60 -0.06 -7.63
CA GLU A 136 -21.54 -0.48 -8.54
C GLU A 136 -20.13 -0.20 -7.98
N ILE A 137 -19.96 0.93 -7.28
CA ILE A 137 -18.70 1.27 -6.62
C ILE A 137 -18.28 0.23 -5.56
N GLU A 138 -19.25 -0.38 -4.86
CA GLU A 138 -18.97 -1.41 -3.87
C GLU A 138 -18.60 -2.74 -4.55
N LYS A 139 -19.22 -3.06 -5.69
CA LYS A 139 -18.83 -4.24 -6.49
C LYS A 139 -17.41 -4.09 -7.01
N ILE A 140 -17.09 -2.93 -7.57
CA ILE A 140 -15.76 -2.59 -8.06
C ILE A 140 -14.74 -2.64 -6.92
N ALA A 141 -15.07 -2.14 -5.72
CA ALA A 141 -14.16 -2.22 -4.57
C ALA A 141 -13.76 -3.68 -4.25
N PHE A 142 -14.72 -4.62 -4.24
CA PHE A 142 -14.40 -6.04 -4.07
C PHE A 142 -13.56 -6.60 -5.21
N GLN A 143 -13.89 -6.28 -6.47
CA GLN A 143 -13.10 -6.70 -7.63
C GLN A 143 -11.67 -6.19 -7.54
N MET A 144 -11.46 -4.91 -7.23
CA MET A 144 -10.14 -4.30 -7.06
C MET A 144 -9.32 -5.00 -5.98
N MET A 145 -9.90 -5.27 -4.81
CA MET A 145 -9.17 -5.97 -3.74
C MET A 145 -8.78 -7.39 -4.13
N ILE A 146 -9.70 -8.14 -4.76
CA ILE A 146 -9.43 -9.52 -5.21
C ILE A 146 -8.38 -9.53 -6.32
N SER A 147 -8.53 -8.70 -7.35
CA SER A 147 -7.55 -8.60 -8.43
C SER A 147 -6.19 -8.14 -7.94
N ASN A 148 -6.13 -7.23 -6.97
CA ASN A 148 -4.86 -6.84 -6.37
C ASN A 148 -4.16 -8.03 -5.70
N LEU A 149 -4.88 -8.86 -4.93
CA LEU A 149 -4.32 -10.09 -4.36
C LEU A 149 -3.88 -11.07 -5.45
N GLU A 150 -4.64 -11.22 -6.52
CA GLU A 150 -4.27 -12.08 -7.66
C GLU A 150 -2.97 -11.64 -8.33
N TYR A 151 -2.79 -10.34 -8.56
CA TYR A 151 -1.55 -9.81 -9.12
C TYR A 151 -0.39 -9.94 -8.15
N GLN A 152 -0.61 -9.75 -6.85
CA GLN A 152 0.42 -10.01 -5.84
C GLN A 152 0.84 -11.48 -5.85
N ILE A 153 -0.11 -12.43 -5.80
CA ILE A 153 0.17 -13.86 -5.86
C ILE A 153 0.93 -14.20 -7.15
N LYS A 154 0.47 -13.67 -8.30
CA LYS A 154 1.13 -13.86 -9.59
C LYS A 154 2.57 -13.38 -9.58
N TRP A 155 2.84 -12.20 -9.02
CA TRP A 155 4.20 -11.66 -8.92
C TRP A 155 5.09 -12.55 -8.05
N HIS A 156 4.60 -13.00 -6.90
CA HIS A 156 5.38 -13.90 -6.01
C HIS A 156 5.60 -15.27 -6.63
N ASN A 157 4.61 -15.83 -7.35
CA ASN A 157 4.77 -17.06 -8.13
C ASN A 157 5.86 -16.91 -9.20
N ALA A 158 5.86 -15.80 -9.95
CA ALA A 158 6.91 -15.53 -10.92
C ALA A 158 8.30 -15.43 -10.25
N LEU A 159 8.38 -14.81 -9.08
CA LEU A 159 9.64 -14.73 -8.33
C LEU A 159 10.16 -16.12 -7.91
N ILE A 160 9.31 -16.99 -7.35
CA ILE A 160 9.74 -18.33 -6.90
C ILE A 160 10.04 -19.27 -8.08
N GLU A 161 9.26 -19.19 -9.16
CA GLU A 161 9.47 -19.99 -10.38
C GLU A 161 10.78 -19.64 -11.08
N ASN A 162 11.24 -18.40 -10.95
CA ASN A 162 12.47 -17.89 -11.58
C ASN A 162 13.54 -17.52 -10.53
N ILE A 163 13.54 -18.16 -9.36
CA ILE A 163 14.39 -17.77 -8.24
C ILE A 163 15.89 -17.87 -8.55
N ASP A 164 16.27 -18.87 -9.35
CA ASP A 164 17.67 -19.09 -9.74
C ASP A 164 18.20 -17.94 -10.60
N ASP A 165 17.45 -17.55 -11.65
CA ASP A 165 17.77 -16.40 -12.50
C ASP A 165 17.81 -15.10 -11.69
N CYS A 166 16.89 -14.95 -10.73
CA CYS A 166 16.84 -13.76 -9.87
C CYS A 166 18.07 -13.66 -8.95
N VAL A 167 18.53 -14.78 -8.38
CA VAL A 167 19.73 -14.84 -7.54
C VAL A 167 20.99 -14.64 -8.37
N GLU A 168 21.06 -15.19 -9.59
CA GLU A 168 22.15 -14.93 -10.53
C GLU A 168 22.24 -13.44 -10.87
N ALA A 169 21.13 -12.81 -11.27
CA ALA A 169 21.07 -11.38 -11.54
C ALA A 169 21.47 -10.54 -10.30
N SER A 170 21.07 -10.96 -9.10
CA SER A 170 21.49 -10.32 -7.83
C SER A 170 23.00 -10.34 -7.66
N ASN A 171 23.65 -11.47 -7.95
CA ASN A 171 25.10 -11.60 -7.89
C ASN A 171 25.80 -10.72 -8.93
N GLU A 172 25.28 -10.67 -10.16
CA GLU A 172 25.82 -9.80 -11.21
C GLU A 172 25.75 -8.33 -10.82
N ILE A 173 24.61 -7.87 -10.29
CA ILE A 173 24.42 -6.49 -9.85
C ILE A 173 25.33 -6.18 -8.66
N THR A 174 25.44 -7.09 -7.69
CA THR A 174 26.36 -6.93 -6.54
C THR A 174 27.80 -6.75 -7.01
N ASN A 175 28.25 -7.60 -7.94
CA ASN A 175 29.58 -7.52 -8.54
C ASN A 175 29.78 -6.23 -9.34
N LEU A 176 28.74 -5.75 -10.04
CA LEU A 176 28.77 -4.48 -10.75
C LEU A 176 28.98 -3.33 -9.75
N ILE A 177 28.14 -3.23 -8.72
CA ILE A 177 28.20 -2.18 -7.70
C ILE A 177 29.56 -2.19 -7.00
N ALA A 178 30.09 -3.37 -6.64
CA ALA A 178 31.40 -3.48 -6.00
C ALA A 178 32.57 -2.99 -6.88
N LYS A 179 32.43 -3.04 -8.21
CA LYS A 179 33.45 -2.56 -9.16
C LYS A 179 33.33 -1.06 -9.45
N PHE A 180 32.16 -0.46 -9.26
CA PHE A 180 31.94 0.96 -9.51
C PHE A 180 32.26 1.81 -8.28
N ASP A 181 33.42 2.46 -8.31
CA ASP A 181 33.78 3.50 -7.36
C ASP A 181 33.35 4.88 -7.89
N PHE A 182 32.15 5.32 -7.49
CA PHE A 182 31.65 6.65 -7.83
C PHE A 182 32.42 7.80 -7.15
N SER A 183 33.26 7.51 -6.16
CA SER A 183 34.10 8.53 -5.52
C SER A 183 35.32 8.90 -6.38
N ASN A 184 35.73 8.00 -7.29
CA ASN A 184 36.77 8.21 -8.30
C ASN A 184 36.22 8.65 -9.68
N ALA A 185 34.92 8.96 -9.80
CA ALA A 185 34.33 9.55 -11.01
C ALA A 185 34.76 11.02 -11.26
N LYS A 186 35.97 11.41 -10.84
CA LYS A 186 36.53 12.76 -11.00
C LYS A 186 37.21 13.00 -12.35
N GLU A 187 37.27 12.00 -13.23
CA GLU A 187 37.71 12.19 -14.62
C GLU A 187 36.78 11.42 -15.57
N ILE A 188 35.49 11.71 -15.53
CA ILE A 188 34.69 11.52 -16.74
C ILE A 188 35.15 12.65 -17.67
N GLU A 189 35.83 12.32 -18.78
CA GLU A 189 36.18 13.31 -19.82
C GLU A 189 34.96 14.20 -20.09
N VAL A 190 35.16 15.52 -20.18
CA VAL A 190 34.06 16.50 -20.29
C VAL A 190 33.07 16.12 -21.39
N ASP A 191 33.58 15.63 -22.52
CA ASP A 191 32.80 15.14 -23.66
C ASP A 191 31.97 13.89 -23.32
N ARG A 192 32.54 12.96 -22.53
CA ARG A 192 31.84 11.77 -22.04
C ARG A 192 30.77 12.12 -21.00
N ALA A 193 31.01 13.10 -20.15
CA ALA A 193 30.04 13.57 -19.16
C ALA A 193 28.85 14.26 -19.84
N GLU A 194 29.12 15.15 -20.81
CA GLU A 194 28.10 15.83 -21.62
C GLU A 194 27.26 14.83 -22.42
N ASN A 195 27.89 13.81 -23.01
CA ASN A 195 27.18 12.74 -23.70
C ASN A 195 26.27 11.92 -22.75
N ILE A 196 26.74 11.57 -21.55
CA ILE A 196 25.91 10.88 -20.55
C ILE A 196 24.72 11.73 -20.10
N GLU A 197 24.91 13.04 -19.88
CA GLU A 197 23.81 13.94 -19.53
C GLU A 197 22.80 14.09 -20.67
N ASN A 198 23.27 14.20 -21.92
CA ASN A 198 22.40 14.26 -23.09
C ASN A 198 21.59 12.96 -23.27
N LEU A 199 22.23 11.79 -23.11
CA LEU A 199 21.53 10.49 -23.12
C LEU A 199 20.47 10.41 -22.03
N LYS A 200 20.78 10.86 -20.79
CA LYS A 200 19.80 10.92 -19.70
C LYS A 200 18.64 11.85 -20.04
N TYR A 201 18.92 13.03 -20.59
CA TYR A 201 17.91 13.99 -20.99
C TYR A 201 16.98 13.41 -22.07
N GLU A 202 17.53 12.77 -23.10
CA GLU A 202 16.73 12.14 -24.15
C GLU A 202 15.88 10.98 -23.64
N ILE A 203 16.43 10.13 -22.76
CA ILE A 203 15.67 9.02 -22.13
C ILE A 203 14.48 9.57 -21.33
N LEU A 204 14.67 10.67 -20.59
CA LEU A 204 13.62 11.24 -19.74
C LEU A 204 12.53 11.97 -20.53
N ASN A 205 12.87 12.56 -21.67
CA ASN A 205 11.96 13.44 -22.41
C ASN A 205 11.40 12.84 -23.71
N ASN A 206 11.97 11.74 -24.22
CA ASN A 206 11.56 11.10 -25.47
C ASN A 206 11.31 9.59 -25.26
N PRO A 207 10.09 9.20 -24.81
CA PRO A 207 9.77 7.81 -24.49
C PRO A 207 9.97 6.83 -25.66
N ASP A 208 9.76 7.29 -26.89
CA ASP A 208 9.85 6.46 -28.10
C ASP A 208 11.29 6.06 -28.43
N THR A 209 12.28 6.89 -28.11
CA THR A 209 13.72 6.62 -28.35
C THR A 209 14.44 6.12 -27.09
N ALA A 210 13.76 6.13 -25.93
CA ALA A 210 14.34 5.76 -24.65
C ALA A 210 14.99 4.35 -24.63
N PRO A 211 14.44 3.30 -25.28
CA PRO A 211 15.08 1.97 -25.28
C PRO A 211 16.47 1.96 -25.94
N GLU A 212 16.60 2.58 -27.12
CA GLU A 212 17.86 2.67 -27.86
C GLU A 212 18.90 3.49 -27.08
N LYS A 213 18.46 4.62 -26.50
CA LYS A 213 19.31 5.50 -25.70
C LYS A 213 19.73 4.88 -24.38
N LEU A 214 18.90 4.04 -23.77
CA LEU A 214 19.25 3.28 -22.57
C LEU A 214 20.35 2.24 -22.89
N GLU A 215 20.30 1.57 -24.04
CA GLU A 215 21.40 0.68 -24.47
C GLU A 215 22.70 1.44 -24.70
N GLU A 216 22.64 2.61 -25.36
CA GLU A 216 23.80 3.49 -25.55
C GLU A 216 24.41 3.91 -24.19
N LEU A 217 23.57 4.30 -23.23
CA LEU A 217 23.98 4.66 -21.89
C LEU A 217 24.61 3.49 -21.14
N ILE A 218 24.03 2.28 -21.20
CA ILE A 218 24.59 1.08 -20.57
C ILE A 218 25.97 0.75 -21.17
N LYS A 219 26.12 0.83 -22.50
CA LYS A 219 27.42 0.63 -23.18
C LYS A 219 28.43 1.69 -22.76
N ALA A 220 28.00 2.94 -22.64
CA ALA A 220 28.84 4.05 -22.20
C ALA A 220 29.29 3.91 -20.74
N LEU A 221 28.47 3.35 -19.86
CA LEU A 221 28.81 3.13 -18.45
C LEU A 221 29.71 1.91 -18.22
N ARG A 222 29.68 0.89 -19.10
CA ARG A 222 30.50 -0.34 -18.98
C ARG A 222 31.98 -0.16 -19.35
N LYS A 223 32.38 0.97 -19.94
CA LYS A 223 33.76 1.29 -20.34
C LYS A 223 34.51 2.05 -19.26
#